data_AF-A0A959XUC3-F1
#
_entry.id   AF-A0A959XUC3-F1
#
_cell.length_a   1.000
_cell.length_b   1.000
_cell.length_c   1.000
_cell.angle_alpha   90.00
_cell.angle_beta   90.00
_cell.angle_gamma   90.00
#
_symmetry.space_group_name_H-M   'P 1'
#
loop_
_entity.id
_entity.type
_entity.pdbx_description
1 polymer ?
#
loop_
_entity_poly.entity_id
_entity_poly.type
_entity_poly.pdbx_seq_one_letter_code
_entity_poly.pdbx_strand_id
1 'polypeptide(L)'
;MFLLSWVWHGLALRDLQELTIPQSLYHSLAGMVYLVIGFGLTIGVHTAIQHEFISLKQGFPFSSMLIGAASGFFVYLVIFVLGMSFAKSGAVHMLVDVLWQMVEQGVGGLMVSLGIIYDMRQSYLETERAN
;
A
#
# COMPACT_ATOMS: atom_id res chain seq x y z
N MET A 1 -0.97 3.92 -4.15
CA MET A 1 -1.54 2.58 -3.91
C MET A 1 -2.79 2.38 -4.76
N PHE A 2 -3.91 3.06 -4.47
CA PHE A 2 -5.15 2.94 -5.26
C PHE A 2 -4.98 3.16 -6.77
N LEU A 3 -4.22 4.17 -7.19
CA LEU A 3 -3.95 4.41 -8.62
C LEU A 3 -3.17 3.26 -9.28
N LEU A 4 -2.23 2.62 -8.57
CA LEU A 4 -1.48 1.48 -9.10
C LEU A 4 -2.42 0.28 -9.32
N SER A 5 -3.32 0.06 -8.35
CA SER A 5 -4.38 -0.95 -8.44
C SER A 5 -5.31 -0.69 -9.59
N TRP A 6 -5.76 0.55 -9.75
CA TRP A 6 -6.60 0.92 -10.87
C TRP A 6 -5.91 0.71 -12.22
N VAL A 7 -4.61 1.03 -12.34
CA VAL A 7 -3.85 0.75 -13.57
C VAL A 7 -3.75 -0.75 -13.84
N TRP A 8 -3.45 -1.56 -12.83
CA TRP A 8 -3.30 -3.00 -12.98
C TRP A 8 -4.62 -3.68 -13.35
N HIS A 9 -5.63 -3.49 -12.54
CA HIS A 9 -6.94 -4.13 -12.69
C HIS A 9 -7.72 -3.49 -13.86
N GLY A 10 -7.77 -2.16 -13.91
CA GLY A 10 -8.53 -1.43 -14.93
C GLY A 10 -7.93 -1.45 -16.34
N LEU A 11 -6.62 -1.22 -16.47
CA LEU A 11 -5.98 -1.07 -17.78
C LEU A 11 -5.27 -2.36 -18.25
N ALA A 12 -4.48 -3.00 -17.37
CA ALA A 12 -3.67 -4.15 -17.77
C ALA A 12 -4.49 -5.44 -17.87
N LEU A 13 -5.31 -5.74 -16.85
CA LEU A 13 -6.14 -6.94 -16.81
C LEU A 13 -7.55 -6.72 -17.36
N ARG A 14 -8.04 -5.48 -17.34
CA ARG A 14 -9.41 -5.08 -17.75
C ARG A 14 -10.52 -5.81 -16.97
N ASP A 15 -10.22 -6.34 -15.80
CA ASP A 15 -11.17 -7.07 -14.94
C ASP A 15 -12.32 -6.17 -14.45
N LEU A 16 -12.09 -4.85 -14.36
CA LEU A 16 -13.12 -3.86 -14.01
C LEU A 16 -14.29 -3.80 -15.01
N GLN A 17 -14.14 -4.36 -16.21
CA GLN A 17 -15.21 -4.47 -17.21
C GLN A 17 -16.17 -5.62 -16.93
N GLU A 18 -15.73 -6.64 -16.19
CA GLU A 18 -16.54 -7.80 -15.82
C GLU A 18 -17.35 -7.59 -14.52
N LEU A 19 -17.20 -6.42 -13.89
CA LEU A 19 -17.91 -6.08 -12.66
C LEU A 19 -19.43 -5.97 -12.89
N THR A 20 -20.20 -6.69 -12.07
CA THR A 20 -21.66 -6.62 -12.06
C THR A 20 -22.20 -5.43 -11.27
N ILE A 21 -21.36 -4.81 -10.43
CA ILE A 21 -21.70 -3.64 -9.61
C ILE A 21 -21.43 -2.32 -10.35
N PRO A 22 -22.18 -1.24 -10.07
CA PRO A 22 -21.92 0.06 -10.67
C PRO A 22 -20.48 0.51 -10.43
N GLN A 23 -19.80 0.93 -11.49
CA GLN A 23 -18.38 1.28 -11.41
C GLN A 23 -18.11 2.38 -10.37
N SER A 24 -18.95 3.41 -10.27
CA SER A 24 -18.80 4.48 -9.28
C SER A 24 -18.82 3.96 -7.83
N LEU A 25 -19.70 3.01 -7.54
CA LEU A 25 -19.79 2.38 -6.23
C LEU A 25 -18.53 1.57 -5.93
N TYR A 26 -18.05 0.76 -6.88
CA TYR A 26 -16.80 0.00 -6.73
C TYR A 26 -15.62 0.91 -6.42
N HIS A 27 -15.38 1.95 -7.23
CA HIS A 27 -14.23 2.85 -7.04
C HIS A 27 -14.32 3.61 -5.71
N SER A 28 -15.53 3.97 -5.26
CA SER A 28 -15.73 4.65 -3.96
C SER A 28 -15.39 3.73 -2.79
N LEU A 29 -15.87 2.49 -2.82
CA LEU A 29 -15.59 1.49 -1.78
C LEU A 29 -14.11 1.08 -1.78
N ALA A 30 -13.54 0.83 -2.95
CA ALA A 30 -12.12 0.52 -3.11
C ALA A 30 -11.25 1.69 -2.60
N GLY A 31 -11.59 2.93 -2.95
CA GLY A 31 -10.93 4.12 -2.44
C GLY A 31 -10.95 4.18 -0.91
N MET A 32 -12.11 3.91 -0.28
CA MET A 32 -12.24 3.85 1.18
C MET A 32 -11.34 2.76 1.79
N VAL A 33 -11.32 1.56 1.20
CA VAL A 33 -10.46 0.45 1.66
C VAL A 33 -8.98 0.86 1.58
N TYR A 34 -8.55 1.47 0.47
CA TYR A 34 -7.16 1.93 0.32
C TYR A 34 -6.79 3.06 1.29
N LEU A 35 -7.74 3.91 1.69
CA LEU A 35 -7.51 4.90 2.76
C LEU A 35 -7.29 4.22 4.12
N VAL A 36 -8.11 3.21 4.46
CA VAL A 36 -7.95 2.44 5.70
C VAL A 36 -6.62 1.70 5.71
N ILE A 37 -6.24 1.06 4.60
CA ILE A 37 -4.95 0.39 4.48
C ILE A 37 -3.79 1.38 4.60
N GLY A 38 -3.87 2.54 3.93
CA GLY A 38 -2.87 3.60 4.02
C GLY A 38 -2.71 4.13 5.43
N PHE A 39 -3.82 4.35 6.15
CA PHE A 39 -3.81 4.77 7.55
C PHE A 39 -3.19 3.71 8.46
N GLY A 40 -3.59 2.45 8.32
CA GLY A 40 -3.01 1.33 9.07
C GLY A 40 -1.51 1.16 8.81
N LEU A 41 -1.07 1.33 7.56
CA LEU A 41 0.35 1.28 7.20
C LEU A 41 1.13 2.43 7.84
N THR A 42 0.59 3.64 7.83
CA THR A 42 1.20 4.81 8.51
C THR A 42 1.37 4.56 10.00
N ILE A 43 0.33 4.06 10.69
CA ILE A 43 0.41 3.68 12.11
C ILE A 43 1.46 2.59 12.31
N GLY A 44 1.46 1.55 11.47
CA GLY A 44 2.40 0.44 11.56
C GLY A 44 3.85 0.88 11.45
N VAL A 45 4.16 1.77 10.48
CA VAL A 45 5.51 2.34 10.32
C VAL A 45 5.90 3.21 11.51
N HIS A 46 5.02 4.09 11.99
CA HIS A 46 5.30 4.90 13.19
C HIS A 46 5.54 4.02 14.42
N THR A 47 4.72 2.99 14.60
CA THR A 47 4.84 2.03 15.70
C THR A 47 6.16 1.26 15.61
N ALA A 48 6.57 0.84 14.41
CA ALA A 48 7.83 0.16 14.17
C ALA A 48 9.04 1.04 14.45
N ILE A 49 8.96 2.35 14.17
CA ILE A 49 10.00 3.32 14.56
C ILE A 49 10.04 3.46 16.09
N GLN A 50 8.88 3.64 16.74
CA GLN A 50 8.79 3.83 18.19
C GLN A 50 9.34 2.65 19.00
N HIS A 51 9.15 1.42 18.51
CA HIS A 51 9.66 0.20 19.15
C HIS A 51 11.05 -0.20 18.64
N GLU A 52 11.75 0.68 17.91
CA GLU A 52 13.10 0.46 17.37
C GLU A 52 13.23 -0.76 16.43
N PHE A 53 12.11 -1.27 15.89
CA PHE A 53 12.12 -2.32 14.86
C PHE A 53 12.66 -1.79 13.52
N ILE A 54 12.53 -0.49 13.29
CA ILE A 54 13.13 0.20 12.14
C ILE A 54 13.94 1.39 12.62
N SER A 55 15.17 1.49 12.13
CA SER A 55 16.04 2.65 12.35
C SER A 55 15.75 3.75 11.34
N LEU A 56 15.60 4.99 11.83
CA LEU A 56 15.55 6.19 10.98
C LEU A 56 16.91 6.51 10.32
N LYS A 57 18.01 5.99 10.88
CA LYS A 57 19.38 6.34 10.44
C LYS A 57 19.89 5.47 9.29
N GLN A 58 19.37 4.26 9.13
CA GLN A 58 19.83 3.31 8.10
C GLN A 58 18.66 2.59 7.46
N GLY A 59 18.58 2.65 6.12
CA GLY A 59 17.64 1.84 5.35
C GLY A 59 16.17 2.11 5.64
N PHE A 60 15.82 3.27 6.21
CA PHE A 60 14.45 3.59 6.62
C PHE A 60 13.41 3.45 5.48
N PRO A 61 13.64 4.02 4.27
CA PRO A 61 12.69 3.85 3.17
C PRO A 61 12.50 2.39 2.75
N PHE A 62 13.59 1.62 2.71
CA PHE A 62 13.54 0.21 2.32
C PHE A 62 12.83 -0.64 3.37
N SER A 63 13.04 -0.36 4.66
CA SER A 63 12.36 -1.07 5.75
C SER A 63 10.86 -0.78 5.75
N SER A 64 10.47 0.47 5.48
CA SER A 64 9.07 0.85 5.31
C SER A 64 8.43 0.19 4.09
N MET A 65 9.17 0.09 2.97
CA MET A 65 8.74 -0.69 1.80
C MET A 65 8.50 -2.17 2.13
N LEU A 66 9.36 -2.78 2.95
CA LEU A 66 9.19 -4.18 3.37
C LEU A 66 7.94 -4.37 4.24
N ILE A 67 7.67 -3.45 5.19
CA ILE A 67 6.40 -3.47 5.96
C ILE A 67 5.20 -3.34 5.01
N GLY A 68 5.29 -2.42 4.05
CA GLY A 68 4.28 -2.26 3.01
C GLY A 68 4.06 -3.56 2.24
N ALA A 69 5.12 -4.17 1.72
CA ALA A 69 5.06 -5.42 0.97
C ALA A 69 4.46 -6.57 1.79
N ALA A 70 4.88 -6.73 3.05
CA ALA A 70 4.29 -7.70 3.96
C ALA A 70 2.79 -7.45 4.19
N SER A 71 2.39 -6.19 4.37
CA SER A 71 0.98 -5.81 4.50
C SER A 71 0.19 -6.17 3.22
N GLY A 72 0.79 -5.98 2.04
CA GLY A 72 0.18 -6.37 0.76
C GLY A 72 -0.03 -7.86 0.61
N PHE A 73 0.92 -8.66 1.08
CA PHE A 73 0.73 -10.11 1.16
C PHE A 73 -0.49 -10.47 2.03
N PHE A 74 -0.65 -9.86 3.22
CA PHE A 74 -1.81 -10.13 4.08
C PHE A 74 -3.13 -9.65 3.47
N VAL A 75 -3.15 -8.47 2.85
CA VAL A 75 -4.34 -7.97 2.13
C VAL A 75 -4.74 -8.93 1.02
N TYR A 76 -3.76 -9.42 0.25
CA TYR A 76 -4.00 -10.43 -0.78
C TYR A 76 -4.62 -11.70 -0.19
N LEU A 77 -4.07 -12.23 0.92
CA LEU A 77 -4.60 -13.43 1.57
C LEU A 77 -6.07 -13.26 1.97
N VAL A 78 -6.46 -12.10 2.50
CA VAL A 78 -7.86 -11.83 2.86
C VAL A 78 -8.75 -11.86 1.61
N ILE A 79 -8.37 -11.16 0.54
CA ILE A 79 -9.13 -11.14 -0.73
C ILE A 79 -9.23 -12.55 -1.31
N PHE A 80 -8.13 -13.30 -1.27
CA PHE A 80 -8.03 -14.67 -1.77
C PHE A 80 -8.95 -15.63 -1.01
N VAL A 81 -8.92 -15.61 0.33
CA VAL A 81 -9.79 -16.44 1.18
C VAL A 81 -11.28 -16.11 1.00
N LEU A 82 -11.60 -14.84 0.74
CA LEU A 82 -12.97 -14.40 0.46
C LEU A 82 -13.46 -14.79 -0.95
N GLY A 83 -12.64 -15.48 -1.74
CA GLY A 83 -13.00 -15.93 -3.08
C GLY A 83 -13.16 -14.78 -4.09
N MET A 84 -12.70 -13.58 -3.77
CA MET A 84 -12.74 -12.40 -4.65
C MET A 84 -11.59 -12.38 -5.67
N SER A 85 -10.96 -13.53 -5.94
CA SER A 85 -9.88 -13.62 -6.91
C SER A 85 -10.43 -13.41 -8.32
N PHE A 86 -9.91 -12.38 -9.00
CA PHE A 86 -10.24 -12.05 -10.40
C PHE A 86 -9.68 -13.06 -11.41
N ALA A 87 -8.94 -14.09 -10.97
CA ALA A 87 -8.33 -15.06 -11.86
C ALA A 87 -9.29 -16.18 -12.24
N LYS A 88 -9.91 -16.07 -13.42
CA LYS A 88 -10.41 -17.23 -14.15
C LYS A 88 -9.20 -18.09 -14.58
N SER A 89 -8.91 -19.12 -13.79
CA SER A 89 -7.99 -20.23 -14.10
C SER A 89 -6.49 -19.90 -14.18
N GLY A 90 -5.73 -20.29 -13.14
CA GLY A 90 -4.29 -20.52 -13.24
C GLY A 90 -3.49 -20.04 -12.02
N ALA A 91 -2.63 -20.91 -11.48
CA ALA A 91 -1.71 -20.58 -10.38
C ALA A 91 -0.77 -19.41 -10.72
N VAL A 92 -0.49 -19.19 -12.01
CA VAL A 92 0.34 -18.07 -12.48
C VAL A 92 -0.34 -16.72 -12.23
N HIS A 93 -1.63 -16.58 -12.53
CA HIS A 93 -2.35 -15.33 -12.27
C HIS A 93 -2.38 -15.00 -10.78
N MET A 94 -2.61 -16.01 -9.93
CA MET A 94 -2.53 -15.89 -8.48
C MET A 94 -1.17 -15.34 -8.02
N LEU A 95 -0.08 -15.91 -8.53
CA LEU A 95 1.29 -15.49 -8.20
C LEU A 95 1.58 -14.05 -8.66
N VAL A 96 1.14 -13.69 -9.86
CA VAL A 96 1.35 -12.32 -10.37
C VAL A 96 0.55 -11.33 -9.53
N ASP A 97 -0.70 -11.63 -9.17
CA ASP A 97 -1.54 -10.74 -8.38
C ASP A 97 -1.00 -10.55 -6.95
N VAL A 98 -0.50 -11.61 -6.29
CA VAL A 98 0.08 -11.45 -4.95
C VAL A 98 1.37 -10.64 -5.00
N LEU A 99 2.23 -10.88 -5.98
CA LEU A 99 3.46 -10.10 -6.17
C LEU A 99 3.14 -8.64 -6.46
N TRP A 100 2.14 -8.40 -7.30
CA TRP A 100 1.67 -7.06 -7.60
C TRP A 100 1.11 -6.38 -6.35
N GLN A 101 0.29 -7.07 -5.55
CA GLN A 101 -0.22 -6.54 -4.28
C GLN A 101 0.92 -6.18 -3.32
N MET A 102 1.96 -7.00 -3.23
CA MET A 102 3.16 -6.69 -2.44
C MET A 102 3.88 -5.44 -2.96
N VAL A 103 4.02 -5.29 -4.27
CA VAL A 103 4.62 -4.09 -4.89
C VAL A 103 3.78 -2.84 -4.61
N GLU A 104 2.47 -2.91 -4.78
CA GLU A 104 1.57 -1.78 -4.54
C GLU A 104 1.66 -1.25 -3.11
N GLN A 105 1.58 -2.16 -2.14
CA GLN A 105 1.64 -1.80 -0.73
C GLN A 105 3.07 -1.42 -0.33
N GLY A 106 4.10 -2.01 -0.95
CA GLY A 106 5.50 -1.61 -0.79
C GLY A 106 5.75 -0.17 -1.25
N VAL A 107 5.20 0.23 -2.40
CA VAL A 107 5.21 1.64 -2.84
C VAL A 107 4.44 2.52 -1.85
N GLY A 108 3.33 2.03 -1.29
CA GLY A 108 2.64 2.68 -0.18
C GLY A 108 3.57 2.97 1.01
N GLY A 109 4.32 1.95 1.45
CA GLY A 109 5.29 2.07 2.54
C GLY A 109 6.42 3.04 2.23
N LEU A 110 6.90 3.06 0.98
CA LEU A 110 7.86 4.06 0.52
C LEU A 110 7.29 5.48 0.69
N MET A 111 6.07 5.72 0.22
CA MET A 111 5.45 7.04 0.31
C MET A 111 5.26 7.50 1.76
N VAL A 112 4.91 6.60 2.67
CA VAL A 112 4.85 6.89 4.12
C VAL A 112 6.22 7.34 4.64
N SER A 113 7.29 6.60 4.31
CA SER A 113 8.64 6.96 4.76
C SER A 113 9.11 8.30 4.21
N LEU A 114 8.80 8.61 2.95
CA LEU A 114 9.12 9.90 2.33
C LEU A 114 8.34 11.04 3.01
N GLY A 115 7.07 10.80 3.38
CA GLY A 115 6.26 11.75 4.14
C GLY A 115 6.88 12.05 5.50
N ILE A 116 7.31 11.02 6.23
CA ILE A 116 7.98 11.17 7.54
C ILE A 116 9.30 11.94 7.39
N ILE A 117 10.13 11.60 6.39
CA ILE A 117 11.39 12.32 6.13
C ILE A 117 11.12 13.80 5.82
N TYR A 118 10.09 14.08 5.03
CA TYR A 118 9.70 15.45 4.70
C TYR A 118 9.27 16.22 5.95
N ASP A 119 8.42 15.62 6.79
CA ASP A 119 7.95 16.22 8.05
C ASP A 119 9.11 16.55 8.98
N MET A 120 10.00 15.59 9.24
CA MET A 120 11.20 15.79 10.06
C MET A 120 12.09 16.93 9.52
N ARG A 121 12.24 17.04 8.20
CA ARG A 121 13.01 18.10 7.55
C ARG A 121 12.35 19.47 7.77
N GLN A 122 11.03 19.57 7.67
CA GLN A 122 10.31 20.82 7.90
C GLN A 122 10.44 21.26 9.36
N SER A 123 10.21 20.36 10.32
CA SER A 123 10.33 20.68 11.74
C SER A 123 11.73 21.17 12.12
N TYR A 124 12.77 20.60 11.51
CA TYR A 124 14.15 21.08 11.69
C TYR A 124 14.33 22.52 11.20
N LEU A 125 13.86 22.84 9.99
CA LEU A 125 13.97 24.18 9.41
C LEU A 125 13.17 25.23 10.19
N GLU A 126 12.01 24.86 10.73
CA GLU A 126 11.21 25.73 11.59
C GLU A 126 11.95 26.05 12.89
N THR A 127 12.61 25.05 13.49
CA THR A 127 13.42 25.23 14.70
C THR A 127 14.63 26.14 14.45
N GLU A 128 15.31 25.99 13.30
CA GLU A 128 16.43 26.87 12.93
C GLU A 128 16.02 28.33 12.71
N ARG A 129 14.82 28.58 12.16
CA ARG A 129 14.31 29.95 11.95
C ARG A 129 13.87 30.65 13.23
N ALA A 130 13.55 29.89 14.27
CA ALA A 130 13.11 30.41 15.57
C ALA A 130 14.27 30.78 16.51
N ASN A 131 15.50 30.35 16.18
CA ASN A 131 16.74 30.67 16.88
C ASN A 131 17.47 31.85 16.24
#